data_AF-A0A140E3K7-F1
#
_entry.id   AF-A0A140E3K7-F1
#
_cell.length_a   1.000
_cell.length_b   1.000
_cell.length_c   1.000
_cell.angle_alpha   90.00
_cell.angle_beta   90.00
_cell.angle_gamma   90.00
#
_symmetry.space_group_name_H-M   'P 1'
#
loop_
_entity.id
_entity.type
_entity.pdbx_description
1 polymer ?
#
loop_
_entity_poly.entity_id
_entity_poly.type
_entity_poly.pdbx_seq_one_letter_code
_entity_poly.pdbx_strand_id
1 'polypeptide(L)'
;MQRTENAALNFLQQELRAIAKLGLGVLLIGFGLFGVAEDWQLAGLWLFRASLIWAYVCLCVWRRLALNRANAEAPLYGSLGWGNRLTILRGGCIALTGGFLFMQQTLESYVWLPALFYTLAAILDRLDGFAARRSGQVSLLGNELDISFDALGLVIAPLLAIGLGKLHISYLLLSMAFYVYRWGLQRRGLLGLPLHALPANPLRRTLAGFQMAFVAVALWPLLDPELTAIAGIAFMLPVLFGFAADWWVVCGALTPQNYQNLAEWSEQYFQPGLRILLALLLFFLMQDAIDTEDKLLVFGLPLGAALVLLGLAGRLGALIVIVLLGWGYPHASNPVVSCLLIFSVSWILLLGTGRYSLWPWGDDWIQRYDGA
;
A
#
# COMPACT_ATOMS: atom_id res chain seq x y z
N MET A 1 34.37 -22.39 -6.80
CA MET A 1 33.01 -21.94 -6.46
C MET A 1 32.90 -21.42 -5.03
N GLN A 2 33.20 -22.20 -4.00
CA GLN A 2 32.99 -21.77 -2.60
C GLN A 2 33.83 -20.55 -2.17
N ARG A 3 35.10 -20.45 -2.59
CA ARG A 3 35.95 -19.26 -2.31
C ARG A 3 35.47 -17.99 -3.01
N THR A 4 34.99 -18.10 -4.26
CA THR A 4 34.48 -16.98 -5.04
C THR A 4 33.13 -16.48 -4.51
N GLU A 5 32.26 -17.40 -4.06
CA GLU A 5 31.00 -17.04 -3.39
C GLU A 5 31.24 -16.36 -2.04
N ASN A 6 32.18 -16.85 -1.24
CA ASN A 6 32.55 -16.22 0.04
C ASN A 6 33.11 -14.80 -0.17
N ALA A 7 33.90 -14.59 -1.23
CA ALA A 7 34.42 -13.26 -1.57
C ALA A 7 33.28 -12.30 -2.00
N ALA A 8 32.36 -12.77 -2.84
CA ALA A 8 31.19 -11.99 -3.24
C ALA A 8 30.31 -11.63 -2.03
N LEU A 9 30.05 -12.59 -1.14
CA LEU A 9 29.29 -12.36 0.08
C LEU A 9 29.96 -11.31 1.00
N ASN A 10 31.28 -11.39 1.17
CA ASN A 10 32.03 -10.39 1.94
C ASN A 10 31.92 -8.99 1.34
N PHE A 11 31.96 -8.87 0.01
CA PHE A 11 31.76 -7.60 -0.67
C PHE A 11 30.34 -7.04 -0.44
N LEU A 12 29.31 -7.88 -0.58
CA LEU A 12 27.92 -7.49 -0.31
C LEU A 12 27.72 -7.06 1.15
N GLN A 13 28.39 -7.73 2.10
CA GLN A 13 28.37 -7.34 3.51
C GLN A 13 29.04 -5.98 3.75
N GLN A 14 30.14 -5.68 3.07
CA GLN A 14 30.78 -4.36 3.14
C GLN A 14 29.89 -3.27 2.55
N GLU A 15 29.28 -3.54 1.41
CA GLU A 15 28.31 -2.64 0.76
C GLU A 15 27.14 -2.35 1.69
N LEU A 16 26.54 -3.38 2.30
CA LEU A 16 25.45 -3.21 3.26
C LEU A 16 25.89 -2.43 4.51
N ARG A 17 27.10 -2.66 5.03
CA ARG A 17 27.63 -1.87 6.17
C ARG A 17 27.80 -0.41 5.82
N ALA A 18 28.21 -0.08 4.59
CA ALA A 18 28.30 1.30 4.14
C ALA A 18 26.91 1.95 4.08
N ILE A 19 25.92 1.25 3.51
CA ILE A 19 24.53 1.72 3.48
C ILE A 19 23.96 1.90 4.89
N ALA A 20 24.21 0.94 5.79
CA ALA A 20 23.76 0.99 7.18
C ALA A 20 24.30 2.24 7.91
N LYS A 21 25.59 2.57 7.69
CA LYS A 21 26.23 3.78 8.24
C LYS A 21 25.66 5.06 7.65
N LEU A 22 25.41 5.09 6.34
CA LEU A 22 24.77 6.22 5.68
C LEU A 22 23.36 6.47 6.24
N GLY A 23 22.57 5.40 6.39
CA GLY A 23 21.25 5.47 7.01
C GLY A 23 21.31 5.98 8.46
N LEU A 24 22.29 5.52 9.25
CA LEU A 24 22.51 6.05 10.60
C LEU A 24 22.87 7.55 10.57
N GLY A 25 23.71 7.99 9.62
CA GLY A 25 24.02 9.40 9.42
C GLY A 25 22.78 10.25 9.15
N VAL A 26 21.88 9.77 8.29
CA VAL A 26 20.58 10.44 8.02
C VAL A 26 19.73 10.53 9.29
N LEU A 27 19.66 9.46 10.09
CA LEU A 27 18.95 9.48 11.37
C LEU A 27 19.56 10.48 12.37
N LEU A 28 20.88 10.59 12.44
CA LEU A 28 21.56 11.56 13.31
C LEU A 28 21.33 13.01 12.85
N ILE A 29 21.31 13.25 11.54
CA ILE A 29 20.94 14.56 10.98
C ILE A 29 19.49 14.90 11.35
N GLY A 30 18.56 13.95 11.16
CA GLY A 30 17.17 14.12 11.57
C GLY A 30 17.02 14.42 13.06
N PHE A 31 17.76 13.72 13.92
CA PHE A 31 17.82 13.99 15.36
C PHE A 31 18.29 15.42 15.66
N GLY A 32 19.36 15.89 15.01
CA GLY A 32 19.86 17.24 15.19
C GLY A 32 18.84 18.31 14.75
N LEU A 33 18.19 18.10 13.61
CA LEU A 33 17.16 19.01 13.09
C LEU A 33 15.94 19.06 14.03
N PHE A 34 15.44 17.90 14.49
CA PHE A 34 14.33 17.83 15.44
C PHE A 34 14.69 18.40 16.81
N GLY A 35 15.90 18.17 17.30
CA GLY A 35 16.35 18.69 18.58
C GLY A 35 16.46 20.22 18.61
N VAL A 36 16.77 20.83 17.46
CA VAL A 36 16.78 22.30 17.30
C VAL A 36 15.36 22.85 17.12
N ALA A 37 14.51 22.13 16.40
CA ALA A 37 13.18 22.62 16.01
C ALA A 37 12.11 22.45 17.10
N GLU A 38 12.20 21.38 17.90
CA GLU A 38 11.20 21.00 18.91
C GLU A 38 11.86 20.85 20.28
N ASP A 39 12.16 19.61 20.68
CA ASP A 39 12.75 19.27 21.96
C ASP A 39 13.70 18.07 21.80
N TRP A 40 14.82 18.09 22.53
CA TRP A 40 15.83 17.04 22.47
C TRP A 40 15.35 15.66 22.97
N GLN A 41 14.40 15.62 23.90
CA GLN A 41 13.77 14.38 24.38
C GLN A 41 12.90 13.76 23.29
N LEU A 42 12.08 14.56 22.62
CA LEU A 42 11.25 14.11 21.50
C LEU A 42 12.12 13.64 20.33
N ALA A 43 13.15 14.42 19.99
CA ALA A 43 14.14 14.02 18.99
C ALA A 43 14.80 12.68 19.36
N GLY A 44 15.13 12.47 20.63
CA GLY A 44 15.72 11.22 21.13
C GLY A 44 14.77 10.02 20.99
N LEU A 45 13.48 10.20 21.30
CA LEU A 45 12.45 9.17 21.09
C LEU A 45 12.27 8.85 19.61
N TRP A 46 12.30 9.86 18.75
CA TRP A 46 12.18 9.70 17.30
C TRP A 46 13.36 8.90 16.76
N LEU A 47 14.57 9.29 17.16
CA LEU A 47 15.82 8.61 16.81
C LEU A 47 15.80 7.15 17.26
N PHE A 48 15.36 6.88 18.50
CA PHE A 48 15.29 5.53 19.05
C PHE A 48 14.36 4.64 18.23
N ARG A 49 13.12 5.08 17.97
CA ARG A 49 12.11 4.33 17.20
C ARG A 49 12.56 4.10 15.76
N ALA A 50 13.05 5.14 15.09
CA ALA A 50 13.55 5.05 13.72
C ALA A 50 14.79 4.13 13.63
N SER A 51 15.69 4.18 14.61
CA SER A 51 16.88 3.31 14.66
C SER A 51 16.52 1.84 14.85
N LEU A 52 15.50 1.52 15.66
CA LEU A 52 15.02 0.14 15.82
C LEU A 52 14.50 -0.44 14.50
N ILE A 53 13.71 0.34 13.76
CA ILE A 53 13.15 -0.08 12.47
C ILE A 53 14.27 -0.17 11.42
N TRP A 54 15.21 0.78 11.40
CA TRP A 54 16.36 0.73 10.50
C TRP A 54 17.28 -0.47 10.78
N ALA A 55 17.52 -0.78 12.05
CA ALA A 55 18.26 -1.97 12.46
C ALA A 55 17.55 -3.25 12.01
N TYR A 56 16.22 -3.31 12.11
CA TYR A 56 15.42 -4.41 11.59
C TYR A 56 15.55 -4.55 10.06
N VAL A 57 15.44 -3.45 9.31
CA VAL A 57 15.65 -3.40 7.85
C VAL A 57 17.03 -3.96 7.49
N CYS A 58 18.08 -3.48 8.14
CA CYS A 58 19.45 -3.95 7.93
C CYS A 58 19.62 -5.42 8.29
N LEU A 59 18.99 -5.90 9.37
CA LEU A 59 19.01 -7.31 9.77
C LEU A 59 18.32 -8.21 8.75
N CYS A 60 17.17 -7.78 8.21
CA CYS A 60 16.44 -8.49 7.15
C CYS A 60 17.30 -8.67 5.91
N VAL A 61 17.99 -7.62 5.48
CA VAL A 61 18.92 -7.69 4.32
C VAL A 61 20.10 -8.59 4.65
N TRP A 62 20.74 -8.38 5.81
CA TRP A 62 21.93 -9.15 6.23
C TRP A 62 21.66 -10.65 6.23
N ARG A 63 20.53 -11.08 6.81
CA ARG A 63 20.14 -12.51 6.87
C ARG A 63 19.86 -13.12 5.50
N ARG A 64 19.55 -12.30 4.50
CA ARG A 64 19.11 -12.74 3.17
C ARG A 64 20.11 -12.43 2.06
N LEU A 65 21.29 -11.88 2.37
CA LEU A 65 22.32 -11.54 1.37
C LEU A 65 22.70 -12.71 0.45
N ALA A 66 22.66 -13.94 0.97
CA ALA A 66 22.93 -15.14 0.17
C ALA A 66 21.94 -15.33 -1.00
N LEU A 67 20.76 -14.71 -0.95
CA LEU A 67 19.73 -14.73 -1.99
C LEU A 67 19.98 -13.69 -3.10
N ASN A 68 21.07 -12.92 -3.06
CA ASN A 68 21.38 -11.94 -4.11
C ASN A 68 21.87 -12.61 -5.41
N ARG A 69 20.96 -13.34 -6.07
CA ARG A 69 21.18 -14.17 -7.26
C ARG A 69 19.88 -14.28 -8.06
N ALA A 70 19.98 -14.59 -9.35
CA ALA A 70 18.81 -14.68 -10.24
C ALA A 70 17.86 -15.84 -9.88
N ASN A 71 18.43 -17.01 -9.60
CA ASN A 71 17.72 -18.21 -9.19
C ASN A 71 18.60 -19.02 -8.21
N ALA A 72 18.10 -20.11 -7.63
CA ALA A 72 18.82 -20.86 -6.60
C ALA A 72 20.18 -21.41 -7.07
N GLU A 73 20.30 -21.72 -8.36
CA GLU A 73 21.48 -22.34 -8.99
C GLU A 73 22.46 -21.30 -9.57
N ALA A 74 22.03 -20.05 -9.75
CA ALA A 74 22.84 -18.98 -10.29
C ALA A 74 23.90 -18.50 -9.29
N PRO A 75 25.06 -18.02 -9.79
CA PRO A 75 26.06 -17.38 -8.94
C PRO A 75 25.51 -16.11 -8.29
N LEU A 76 26.07 -15.74 -7.14
CA LEU A 76 25.77 -14.44 -6.52
C LEU A 76 26.17 -13.28 -7.43
N TYR A 77 25.33 -12.24 -7.45
CA TYR A 77 25.70 -10.97 -8.06
C TYR A 77 26.83 -10.29 -7.26
N GLY A 78 27.75 -9.66 -7.99
CA GLY A 78 28.92 -8.97 -7.41
C GLY A 78 28.59 -7.65 -6.70
N SER A 79 27.35 -7.17 -6.78
CA SER A 79 26.85 -6.00 -6.04
C SER A 79 25.36 -6.20 -5.74
N LEU A 80 24.82 -5.40 -4.81
CA LEU A 80 23.38 -5.42 -4.53
C LEU A 80 22.52 -5.02 -5.74
N GLY A 81 23.07 -4.24 -6.67
CA GLY A 81 22.32 -3.71 -7.81
C GLY A 81 21.39 -2.57 -7.42
N TRP A 82 20.87 -1.86 -8.43
CA TRP A 82 20.02 -0.68 -8.20
C TRP A 82 18.65 -1.03 -7.60
N GLY A 83 18.04 -2.15 -8.00
CA GLY A 83 16.77 -2.60 -7.44
C GLY A 83 16.85 -2.78 -5.92
N ASN A 84 17.75 -3.64 -5.43
CA ASN A 84 17.88 -3.89 -4.00
C ASN A 84 18.31 -2.63 -3.22
N ARG A 85 19.13 -1.74 -3.79
CA ARG A 85 19.50 -0.47 -3.15
C ARG A 85 18.28 0.45 -2.96
N LEU A 86 17.40 0.53 -3.97
CA LEU A 86 16.15 1.29 -3.87
C LEU A 86 15.19 0.65 -2.86
N THR A 87 15.10 -0.69 -2.82
CA THR A 87 14.30 -1.40 -1.81
C THR A 87 14.82 -1.15 -0.38
N ILE A 88 16.15 -1.07 -0.18
CA ILE A 88 16.74 -0.70 1.13
C ILE A 88 16.45 0.76 1.47
N LEU A 89 16.55 1.67 0.49
CA LEU A 89 16.20 3.08 0.67
C LEU A 89 14.72 3.22 1.08
N ARG A 90 13.82 2.47 0.44
CA ARG A 90 12.41 2.37 0.79
C ARG A 90 12.22 1.92 2.25
N GLY A 91 12.93 0.88 2.68
CA GLY A 91 12.97 0.46 4.09
C GLY A 91 13.45 1.58 5.04
N GLY A 92 14.41 2.39 4.61
CA GLY A 92 14.85 3.60 5.32
C GLY A 92 13.76 4.67 5.43
N CYS A 93 13.01 4.92 4.36
CA CYS A 93 11.85 5.83 4.39
C CYS A 93 10.75 5.33 5.34
N ILE A 94 10.50 4.02 5.39
CA ILE A 94 9.58 3.41 6.37
C ILE A 94 10.12 3.60 7.80
N ALA A 95 11.43 3.46 8.02
CA ALA A 95 12.05 3.72 9.33
C ALA A 95 11.92 5.18 9.77
N LEU A 96 12.13 6.14 8.87
CA LEU A 96 11.93 7.57 9.12
C LEU A 96 10.47 7.87 9.48
N THR A 97 9.51 7.26 8.76
CA THR A 97 8.08 7.35 9.06
C THR A 97 7.79 6.78 10.46
N GLY A 98 8.36 5.62 10.78
CA GLY A 98 8.15 4.93 12.04
C GLY A 98 8.77 5.63 13.26
N GLY A 99 9.71 6.55 13.06
CA GLY A 99 10.21 7.43 14.12
C GLY A 99 9.09 8.24 14.79
N PHE A 100 8.06 8.61 14.04
CA PHE A 100 6.93 9.42 14.50
C PHE A 100 5.81 8.65 15.19
N LEU A 101 5.93 7.32 15.30
CA LEU A 101 4.92 6.51 15.99
C LEU A 101 4.73 7.02 17.41
N PHE A 102 3.48 7.25 17.82
CA PHE A 102 3.12 7.73 19.17
C PHE A 102 3.68 9.12 19.54
N MET A 103 3.76 10.05 18.57
CA MET A 103 4.16 11.47 18.78
C MET A 103 3.04 12.46 18.45
N GLN A 104 1.79 12.09 18.74
CA GLN A 104 0.61 12.72 18.14
C GLN A 104 0.43 14.19 18.55
N GLN A 105 0.78 14.52 19.79
CA GLN A 105 0.60 15.87 20.37
C GLN A 105 1.63 16.90 19.87
N THR A 106 2.71 16.45 19.21
CA THR A 106 3.87 17.30 18.88
C THR A 106 4.07 17.43 17.37
N LEU A 107 3.12 16.92 16.58
CA LEU A 107 3.24 16.86 15.13
C LEU A 107 2.64 18.07 14.43
N GLU A 108 1.97 19.02 15.10
CA GLU A 108 1.22 20.11 14.43
C GLU A 108 2.03 20.86 13.36
N SER A 109 3.31 21.17 13.63
CA SER A 109 4.20 21.84 12.69
C SER A 109 4.79 20.92 11.60
N TYR A 110 4.79 19.60 11.84
CA TYR A 110 5.55 18.60 11.09
C TYR A 110 4.72 17.40 10.60
N VAL A 111 3.39 17.49 10.61
CA VAL A 111 2.45 16.41 10.21
C VAL A 111 2.75 15.89 8.79
N TRP A 112 3.29 16.74 7.93
CA TRP A 112 3.62 16.41 6.53
C TRP A 112 4.88 15.55 6.38
N LEU A 113 5.81 15.55 7.35
CA LEU A 113 7.07 14.79 7.25
C LEU A 113 6.85 13.27 7.17
N PRO A 114 6.10 12.62 8.08
CA PRO A 114 5.83 11.20 7.95
C PRO A 114 5.04 10.87 6.67
N ALA A 115 4.12 11.74 6.25
CA ALA A 115 3.39 11.57 5.00
C ALA A 115 4.34 11.61 3.79
N LEU A 116 5.28 12.54 3.76
CA LEU A 116 6.31 12.66 2.72
C LEU A 116 7.19 11.41 2.68
N PHE A 117 7.73 10.97 3.82
CA PHE A 117 8.60 9.79 3.86
C PHE A 117 7.88 8.53 3.40
N TYR A 118 6.65 8.30 3.84
CA TYR A 118 5.90 7.13 3.40
C TYR A 118 5.46 7.23 1.93
N THR A 119 5.12 8.42 1.45
CA THR A 119 4.84 8.64 0.02
C THR A 119 6.08 8.34 -0.84
N LEU A 120 7.26 8.78 -0.40
CA LEU A 120 8.53 8.43 -1.04
C LEU A 120 8.75 6.91 -1.02
N ALA A 121 8.44 6.23 0.09
CA ALA A 121 8.53 4.77 0.16
C ALA A 121 7.62 4.09 -0.88
N ALA A 122 6.38 4.54 -1.02
CA ALA A 122 5.43 4.01 -2.02
C ALA A 122 5.86 4.29 -3.46
N ILE A 123 6.51 5.42 -3.75
CA ILE A 123 7.08 5.70 -5.08
C ILE A 123 8.28 4.78 -5.35
N LEU A 124 9.15 4.59 -4.35
CA LEU A 124 10.34 3.75 -4.46
C LEU A 124 9.99 2.28 -4.72
N ASP A 125 8.87 1.78 -4.19
CA ASP A 125 8.32 0.44 -4.50
C ASP A 125 8.17 0.25 -6.02
N ARG A 126 7.57 1.21 -6.72
CA ARG A 126 7.39 1.08 -8.16
C ARG A 126 8.71 1.21 -8.93
N LEU A 127 9.62 2.06 -8.43
CA LEU A 127 10.90 2.33 -9.06
C LEU A 127 11.91 1.19 -8.89
N ASP A 128 11.87 0.43 -7.79
CA ASP A 128 12.84 -0.63 -7.55
C ASP A 128 12.68 -1.80 -8.53
N GLY A 129 11.44 -2.20 -8.83
CA GLY A 129 11.12 -3.23 -9.80
C GLY A 129 11.44 -2.78 -11.22
N PHE A 130 11.19 -1.51 -11.54
CA PHE A 130 11.59 -0.92 -12.82
C PHE A 130 13.13 -0.93 -12.98
N ALA A 131 13.86 -0.48 -11.96
CA ALA A 131 15.32 -0.46 -11.97
C ALA A 131 15.93 -1.87 -12.06
N ALA A 132 15.37 -2.84 -11.36
CA ALA A 132 15.81 -4.24 -11.42
C ALA A 132 15.66 -4.83 -12.82
N ARG A 133 14.52 -4.60 -13.49
CA ARG A 133 14.26 -5.06 -14.86
C ARG A 133 15.16 -4.34 -15.87
N ARG A 134 15.26 -3.01 -15.78
CA ARG A 134 16.08 -2.20 -16.70
C ARG A 134 17.57 -2.50 -16.60
N SER A 135 18.05 -2.84 -15.40
CA SER A 135 19.46 -3.23 -15.17
C SER A 135 19.74 -4.71 -15.43
N GLY A 136 18.72 -5.52 -15.73
CA GLY A 136 18.87 -6.97 -15.92
C GLY A 136 19.27 -7.73 -14.66
N GLN A 137 19.10 -7.14 -13.47
CA GLN A 137 19.48 -7.70 -12.17
C GLN A 137 18.26 -7.98 -11.29
N VAL A 138 17.37 -8.84 -11.76
CA VAL A 138 16.26 -9.37 -10.95
C VAL A 138 16.84 -10.44 -10.01
N SER A 139 16.62 -10.30 -8.69
CA SER A 139 17.21 -11.20 -7.69
C SER A 139 16.17 -11.78 -6.73
N LEU A 140 16.43 -12.99 -6.21
CA LEU A 140 15.62 -13.61 -5.16
C LEU A 140 15.63 -12.78 -3.87
N LEU A 141 16.75 -12.11 -3.56
CA LEU A 141 16.87 -11.16 -2.45
C LEU A 141 15.85 -10.03 -2.60
N GLY A 142 15.79 -9.41 -3.78
CA GLY A 142 14.86 -8.32 -4.07
C GLY A 142 13.42 -8.72 -3.80
N ASN A 143 12.99 -9.87 -4.33
CA ASN A 143 11.63 -10.36 -4.12
C ASN A 143 11.30 -10.60 -2.64
N GLU A 144 12.22 -11.16 -1.86
CA GLU A 144 11.99 -11.41 -0.43
C GLU A 144 12.03 -10.13 0.43
N LEU A 145 12.88 -9.17 0.05
CA LEU A 145 12.91 -7.86 0.69
C LEU A 145 11.65 -7.08 0.38
N ASP A 146 11.17 -7.15 -0.87
CA ASP A 146 9.97 -6.47 -1.33
C ASP A 146 8.76 -6.86 -0.47
N ILE A 147 8.50 -8.16 -0.38
CA ILE A 147 7.46 -8.74 0.48
C ILE A 147 7.63 -8.33 1.95
N SER A 148 8.87 -8.33 2.45
CA SER A 148 9.14 -8.04 3.87
C SER A 148 8.93 -6.57 4.21
N PHE A 149 9.32 -5.65 3.33
CA PHE A 149 9.19 -4.21 3.55
C PHE A 149 7.78 -3.70 3.23
N ASP A 150 7.07 -4.33 2.31
CA ASP A 150 5.63 -4.09 2.11
C ASP A 150 4.84 -4.42 3.37
N ALA A 151 5.10 -5.60 3.93
CA ALA A 151 4.48 -6.02 5.19
C ALA A 151 4.83 -5.08 6.34
N LEU A 152 6.09 -4.62 6.43
CA LEU A 152 6.51 -3.64 7.42
C LEU A 152 5.79 -2.30 7.24
N GLY A 153 5.70 -1.79 6.00
CA GLY A 153 4.99 -0.56 5.67
C GLY A 153 3.50 -0.63 6.02
N LEU A 154 2.86 -1.78 5.73
CA LEU A 154 1.47 -2.09 6.06
C LEU A 154 1.22 -2.15 7.57
N VAL A 155 2.24 -2.21 8.42
CA VAL A 155 2.11 -2.08 9.88
C VAL A 155 2.39 -0.65 10.32
N ILE A 156 3.55 -0.11 9.95
CA ILE A 156 4.05 1.16 10.47
C ILE A 156 3.14 2.32 10.07
N ALA A 157 2.76 2.43 8.80
CA ALA A 157 2.00 3.57 8.33
C ALA A 157 0.54 3.57 8.79
N PRO A 158 -0.20 2.44 8.78
CA PRO A 158 -1.52 2.41 9.38
C PRO A 158 -1.51 2.65 10.88
N LEU A 159 -0.51 2.13 11.62
CA LEU A 159 -0.40 2.38 13.05
C LEU A 159 -0.14 3.86 13.35
N LEU A 160 0.66 4.53 12.52
CA LEU A 160 0.83 5.98 12.58
C LEU A 160 -0.48 6.71 12.28
N ALA A 161 -1.18 6.34 11.20
CA ALA A 161 -2.42 7.00 10.78
C ALA A 161 -3.56 6.82 11.80
N ILE A 162 -3.69 5.65 12.43
CA ILE A 162 -4.59 5.42 13.58
C ILE A 162 -4.17 6.32 14.73
N GLY A 163 -2.86 6.41 15.00
CA GLY A 163 -2.34 7.32 16.00
C GLY A 163 -2.77 8.77 15.75
N LEU A 164 -2.74 9.21 14.50
CA LEU A 164 -3.18 10.55 14.09
C LEU A 164 -4.71 10.73 14.01
N GLY A 165 -5.49 9.71 14.37
CA GLY A 165 -6.96 9.75 14.30
C GLY A 165 -7.53 9.67 12.89
N LYS A 166 -6.72 9.32 11.88
CA LYS A 166 -7.13 9.30 10.46
C LYS A 166 -7.60 7.94 9.95
N LEU A 167 -7.29 6.87 10.68
CA LEU A 167 -7.76 5.53 10.36
C LEU A 167 -8.41 4.89 11.59
N HIS A 168 -9.45 4.09 11.36
CA HIS A 168 -10.06 3.29 12.40
C HIS A 168 -9.16 2.09 12.77
N ILE A 169 -9.14 1.71 14.05
CA ILE A 169 -8.29 0.62 14.56
C ILE A 169 -8.51 -0.73 13.86
N SER A 170 -9.71 -0.95 13.32
CA SER A 170 -10.03 -2.16 12.54
C SER A 170 -9.10 -2.35 11.35
N TYR A 171 -8.50 -1.27 10.80
CA TYR A 171 -7.56 -1.38 9.68
C TYR A 171 -6.35 -2.28 10.00
N LEU A 172 -5.96 -2.41 11.27
CA LEU A 172 -4.89 -3.33 11.69
C LEU A 172 -5.20 -4.80 11.43
N LEU A 173 -6.48 -5.17 11.22
CA LEU A 173 -6.84 -6.51 10.76
C LEU A 173 -6.16 -6.82 9.42
N LEU A 174 -6.04 -5.83 8.53
CA LEU A 174 -5.32 -5.98 7.27
C LEU A 174 -3.83 -6.22 7.47
N SER A 175 -3.21 -5.42 8.35
CA SER A 175 -1.81 -5.57 8.71
C SER A 175 -1.53 -6.95 9.29
N MET A 176 -2.43 -7.46 10.15
CA MET A 176 -2.33 -8.79 10.75
C MET A 176 -2.59 -9.92 9.75
N ALA A 177 -3.50 -9.74 8.79
CA ALA A 177 -3.90 -10.77 7.83
C ALA A 177 -2.70 -11.35 7.08
N PHE A 178 -1.76 -10.52 6.64
CA PHE A 178 -0.55 -10.98 5.97
C PHE A 178 0.29 -11.94 6.84
N TYR A 179 0.53 -11.58 8.11
CA TYR A 179 1.33 -12.41 9.03
C TYR A 179 0.61 -13.70 9.40
N VAL A 180 -0.70 -13.63 9.64
CA VAL A 180 -1.54 -14.81 9.93
C VAL A 180 -1.56 -15.75 8.72
N TYR A 181 -1.71 -15.22 7.51
CA TYR A 181 -1.68 -15.99 6.27
C TYR A 181 -0.33 -16.69 6.09
N ARG A 182 0.79 -15.97 6.25
CA ARG A 182 2.14 -16.55 6.15
C ARG A 182 2.41 -17.60 7.23
N TRP A 183 1.98 -17.35 8.47
CA TRP A 183 2.09 -18.31 9.56
C TRP A 183 1.25 -19.56 9.29
N GLY A 184 0.04 -19.40 8.77
CA GLY A 184 -0.84 -20.49 8.36
C GLY A 184 -0.20 -21.38 7.30
N LEU A 185 0.43 -20.80 6.28
CA LEU A 185 1.17 -21.52 5.25
C LEU A 185 2.34 -22.32 5.85
N GLN A 186 3.15 -21.69 6.69
CA GLN A 186 4.30 -22.34 7.34
C GLN A 186 3.84 -23.52 8.20
N ARG A 187 2.80 -23.32 9.03
CA ARG A 187 2.27 -24.37 9.90
C ARG A 187 1.70 -25.54 9.11
N ARG A 188 0.97 -25.30 8.02
CA ARG A 188 0.47 -26.37 7.15
C ARG A 188 1.60 -27.13 6.46
N GLY A 189 2.64 -26.42 6.00
CA GLY A 189 3.83 -27.04 5.43
C GLY A 189 4.57 -27.94 6.42
N LEU A 190 4.72 -27.49 7.67
CA LEU A 190 5.31 -28.30 8.75
C LEU A 190 4.48 -29.54 9.10
N LEU A 191 3.15 -29.46 8.95
CA LEU A 191 2.23 -30.59 9.16
C LEU A 191 2.12 -31.52 7.94
N GLY A 192 2.83 -31.23 6.83
CA GLY A 192 2.75 -32.03 5.61
C GLY A 192 1.39 -31.99 4.92
N LEU A 193 0.53 -31.02 5.24
CA LEU A 193 -0.78 -30.88 4.62
C LEU A 193 -0.64 -30.38 3.18
N PRO A 194 -1.51 -30.80 2.25
CA PRO A 194 -1.46 -30.32 0.88
C PRO A 194 -1.65 -28.80 0.84
N LEU A 195 -0.76 -28.14 0.08
CA LEU A 195 -0.80 -26.71 -0.23
C LEU A 195 -1.08 -26.59 -1.72
N HIS A 196 -2.31 -26.21 -2.06
CA HIS A 196 -2.69 -26.00 -3.46
C HIS A 196 -2.11 -24.68 -3.97
N ALA A 197 -1.61 -24.68 -5.20
CA ALA A 197 -1.09 -23.47 -5.83
C ALA A 197 -2.23 -22.48 -6.07
N LEU A 198 -2.01 -21.21 -5.72
CA LEU A 198 -2.95 -20.14 -6.01
C LEU A 198 -3.01 -19.88 -7.52
N PRO A 199 -4.20 -19.68 -8.10
CA PRO A 199 -4.31 -19.21 -9.48
C PRO A 199 -3.68 -17.82 -9.61
N ALA A 200 -3.09 -17.53 -10.77
CA ALA A 200 -2.60 -16.18 -11.07
C ALA A 200 -3.79 -15.21 -11.07
N ASN A 201 -3.78 -14.22 -10.17
CA ASN A 201 -4.81 -13.19 -10.09
C ASN A 201 -4.15 -11.80 -10.08
N PRO A 202 -4.29 -11.00 -11.15
CA PRO A 202 -3.71 -9.66 -11.23
C PRO A 202 -4.30 -8.70 -10.18
N LEU A 203 -5.54 -8.94 -9.72
CA LEU A 203 -6.22 -8.08 -8.73
C LEU A 203 -5.46 -8.02 -7.40
N ARG A 204 -4.76 -9.07 -6.99
CA ARG A 204 -3.99 -9.07 -5.72
C ARG A 204 -2.95 -7.94 -5.70
N ARG A 205 -2.26 -7.75 -6.82
CA ARG A 205 -1.25 -6.70 -6.97
C ARG A 205 -1.90 -5.32 -7.04
N THR A 206 -2.96 -5.19 -7.82
CA THR A 206 -3.72 -3.94 -7.93
C THR A 206 -4.24 -3.48 -6.56
N LEU A 207 -4.87 -4.38 -5.81
CA LEU A 207 -5.36 -4.11 -4.47
C LEU A 207 -4.24 -3.67 -3.53
N ALA A 208 -3.10 -4.38 -3.50
CA ALA A 208 -1.95 -4.01 -2.67
C ALA A 208 -1.42 -2.61 -3.00
N GLY A 209 -1.28 -2.27 -4.29
CA GLY A 209 -0.85 -0.94 -4.74
C GLY A 209 -1.82 0.16 -4.33
N PHE A 210 -3.12 -0.06 -4.47
CA PHE A 210 -4.14 0.89 -4.00
C PHE A 210 -4.14 1.04 -2.48
N GLN A 211 -3.89 -0.02 -1.71
CA GLN A 211 -3.74 0.09 -0.24
C GLN A 211 -2.54 0.97 0.12
N MET A 212 -1.39 0.73 -0.52
CA MET A 212 -0.20 1.54 -0.28
C MET A 212 -0.45 3.02 -0.59
N ALA A 213 -1.07 3.31 -1.75
CA ALA A 213 -1.42 4.66 -2.15
C ALA A 213 -2.43 5.31 -1.19
N PHE A 214 -3.47 4.58 -0.79
CA PHE A 214 -4.48 5.07 0.16
C PHE A 214 -3.85 5.46 1.49
N VAL A 215 -3.03 4.59 2.09
CA VAL A 215 -2.37 4.90 3.37
C VAL A 215 -1.42 6.09 3.22
N ALA A 216 -0.70 6.20 2.09
CA ALA A 216 0.16 7.34 1.83
C ALA A 216 -0.64 8.65 1.76
N VAL A 217 -1.74 8.68 1.02
CA VAL A 217 -2.61 9.87 0.92
C VAL A 217 -3.28 10.18 2.26
N ALA A 218 -3.75 9.16 3.00
CA ALA A 218 -4.38 9.35 4.31
C ALA A 218 -3.44 10.01 5.32
N LEU A 219 -2.12 9.79 5.23
CA LEU A 219 -1.17 10.45 6.12
C LEU A 219 -1.07 11.96 5.87
N TRP A 220 -1.34 12.46 4.66
CA TRP A 220 -1.29 13.90 4.37
C TRP A 220 -2.37 14.68 5.13
N PRO A 221 -2.07 15.90 5.62
CA PRO A 221 -3.06 16.76 6.31
C PRO A 221 -4.03 17.43 5.33
N LEU A 222 -4.42 16.74 4.26
CA LEU A 222 -5.28 17.25 3.19
C LEU A 222 -6.70 16.69 3.25
N LEU A 223 -6.86 15.53 3.88
CA LEU A 223 -8.13 14.81 3.92
C LEU A 223 -8.75 14.88 5.30
N ASP A 224 -10.08 14.94 5.30
CA ASP A 224 -10.89 14.86 6.49
C ASP A 224 -10.67 13.53 7.26
N PRO A 225 -10.45 13.55 8.59
CA PRO A 225 -10.26 12.35 9.41
C PRO A 225 -11.45 11.37 9.39
N GLU A 226 -12.69 11.86 9.34
CA GLU A 226 -13.88 11.00 9.32
C GLU A 226 -13.98 10.27 7.99
N LEU A 227 -13.77 10.98 6.89
CA LEU A 227 -13.76 10.39 5.54
C LEU A 227 -12.65 9.34 5.42
N THR A 228 -11.44 9.65 5.89
CA THR A 228 -10.31 8.71 5.83
C THR A 228 -10.53 7.48 6.71
N ALA A 229 -11.18 7.61 7.86
CA ALA A 229 -11.54 6.48 8.70
C ALA A 229 -12.55 5.53 8.02
N ILE A 230 -13.62 6.08 7.42
CA ILE A 230 -14.63 5.29 6.68
C ILE A 230 -14.01 4.68 5.42
N ALA A 231 -13.26 5.47 4.66
CA ALA A 231 -12.54 4.99 3.48
C ALA A 231 -11.56 3.88 3.84
N GLY A 232 -10.87 3.97 4.98
CA GLY A 232 -9.98 2.91 5.47
C GLY A 232 -10.70 1.57 5.65
N ILE A 233 -11.90 1.58 6.22
CA ILE A 233 -12.73 0.36 6.34
C ILE A 233 -13.14 -0.14 4.96
N ALA A 234 -13.62 0.75 4.09
CA ALA A 234 -14.03 0.41 2.74
C ALA A 234 -12.89 -0.20 1.91
N PHE A 235 -11.68 0.35 2.01
CA PHE A 235 -10.49 -0.13 1.32
C PHE A 235 -10.02 -1.49 1.88
N MET A 236 -10.06 -1.67 3.20
CA MET A 236 -9.63 -2.90 3.86
C MET A 236 -10.45 -4.11 3.43
N LEU A 237 -11.77 -3.98 3.31
CA LEU A 237 -12.70 -5.11 3.18
C LEU A 237 -12.43 -6.00 1.94
N PRO A 238 -12.29 -5.46 0.71
CA PRO A 238 -11.99 -6.28 -0.46
C PRO A 238 -10.67 -7.05 -0.34
N VAL A 239 -9.67 -6.47 0.34
CA VAL A 239 -8.36 -7.11 0.51
C VAL A 239 -8.41 -8.23 1.54
N LEU A 240 -9.10 -8.01 2.66
CA LEU A 240 -9.37 -9.07 3.65
C LEU A 240 -10.16 -10.22 3.03
N PHE A 241 -11.18 -9.90 2.22
CA PHE A 241 -11.91 -10.90 1.47
C PHE A 241 -11.01 -11.70 0.53
N GLY A 242 -10.09 -11.02 -0.17
CA GLY A 242 -9.06 -11.66 -0.99
C GLY A 242 -8.19 -12.65 -0.20
N PHE A 243 -7.69 -12.26 0.98
CA PHE A 243 -6.92 -13.15 1.85
C PHE A 243 -7.72 -14.37 2.32
N ALA A 244 -9.00 -14.18 2.67
CA ALA A 244 -9.88 -15.28 3.09
C ALA A 244 -10.16 -16.26 1.94
N ALA A 245 -10.45 -15.73 0.74
CA ALA A 245 -10.67 -16.53 -0.45
C ALA A 245 -9.41 -17.31 -0.85
N ASP A 246 -8.25 -16.66 -0.87
CA ASP A 246 -6.95 -17.29 -1.14
C ASP A 246 -6.65 -18.40 -0.12
N TRP A 247 -6.95 -18.18 1.16
CA TRP A 247 -6.78 -19.21 2.20
C TRP A 247 -7.67 -20.44 1.96
N TRP A 248 -8.92 -20.25 1.54
CA TRP A 248 -9.80 -21.37 1.19
C TRP A 248 -9.33 -22.15 -0.04
N VAL A 249 -8.76 -21.47 -1.04
CA VAL A 249 -8.14 -22.12 -2.21
C VAL A 249 -6.94 -22.96 -1.77
N VAL A 250 -6.03 -22.39 -0.97
CA VAL A 250 -4.85 -23.11 -0.45
C VAL A 250 -5.26 -24.35 0.35
N CYS A 251 -6.31 -24.23 1.16
CA CYS A 251 -6.85 -25.34 1.93
C CYS A 251 -7.55 -26.41 1.08
N GLY A 252 -7.84 -26.14 -0.20
CA GLY A 252 -8.61 -27.02 -1.08
C GLY A 252 -10.12 -26.99 -0.85
N ALA A 253 -10.62 -26.05 -0.03
CA ALA A 253 -12.05 -25.89 0.25
C ALA A 253 -12.78 -25.16 -0.88
N LEU A 254 -12.08 -24.29 -1.62
CA LEU A 254 -12.61 -23.57 -2.78
C LEU A 254 -11.91 -24.05 -4.05
N THR A 255 -12.68 -24.56 -5.01
CA THR A 255 -12.14 -24.97 -6.30
C THR A 255 -11.75 -23.75 -7.15
N PRO A 256 -10.72 -23.86 -8.01
CA PRO A 256 -10.34 -22.77 -8.92
C PRO A 256 -11.49 -22.30 -9.81
N GLN A 257 -12.39 -23.21 -10.20
CA GLN A 257 -13.58 -22.88 -10.99
C GLN A 257 -14.55 -21.97 -10.22
N ASN A 258 -14.84 -22.28 -8.95
CA ASN A 258 -15.73 -21.46 -8.14
C ASN A 258 -15.13 -20.08 -7.87
N TYR A 259 -13.81 -20.01 -7.70
CA TYR A 259 -13.09 -18.74 -7.58
C TYR A 259 -13.21 -17.88 -8.84
N GLN A 260 -13.09 -18.48 -10.03
CA GLN A 260 -13.29 -17.79 -11.31
C GLN A 260 -14.74 -17.34 -11.49
N ASN A 261 -15.71 -18.20 -11.19
CA ASN A 261 -17.14 -17.86 -11.28
C ASN A 261 -17.50 -16.66 -10.39
N LEU A 262 -16.91 -16.56 -9.20
CA LEU A 262 -17.09 -15.42 -8.30
C LEU A 262 -16.53 -14.11 -8.89
N ALA A 263 -15.35 -14.18 -9.51
CA ALA A 263 -14.75 -13.04 -10.19
C ALA A 263 -15.62 -12.58 -11.37
N GLU A 264 -16.11 -13.51 -12.19
CA GLU A 264 -17.01 -13.22 -13.31
C GLU A 264 -18.34 -12.60 -12.84
N TRP A 265 -18.92 -13.13 -11.77
CA TRP A 265 -20.14 -12.57 -11.18
C TRP A 265 -19.91 -11.15 -10.67
N SER A 266 -18.76 -10.89 -10.04
CA SER A 266 -18.38 -9.55 -9.58
C SER A 266 -18.27 -8.57 -10.75
N GLU A 267 -17.58 -8.95 -11.81
CA GLU A 267 -17.43 -8.11 -13.01
C GLU A 267 -18.76 -7.89 -13.75
N GLN A 268 -19.64 -8.90 -13.79
CA GLN A 268 -20.87 -8.85 -14.57
C GLN A 268 -22.01 -8.12 -13.85
N TYR A 269 -22.13 -8.27 -12.53
CA TYR A 269 -23.29 -7.77 -11.79
C TYR A 269 -22.90 -6.78 -10.68
N PHE A 270 -21.91 -7.14 -9.86
CA PHE A 270 -21.56 -6.33 -8.68
C PHE A 270 -21.00 -4.97 -9.06
N GLN A 271 -19.99 -4.92 -9.94
CA GLN A 271 -19.34 -3.66 -10.32
C GLN A 271 -20.28 -2.72 -11.09
N PRO A 272 -21.08 -3.17 -12.08
CA PRO A 272 -22.11 -2.31 -12.70
C PRO A 272 -23.17 -1.85 -11.70
N GLY A 273 -23.59 -2.72 -10.77
CA GLY A 273 -24.51 -2.35 -9.69
C GLY A 273 -23.96 -1.23 -8.81
N LEU A 274 -22.66 -1.29 -8.47
CA LEU A 274 -21.99 -0.23 -7.72
C LEU A 274 -21.97 1.10 -8.47
N ARG A 275 -21.82 1.12 -9.81
CA ARG A 275 -21.87 2.37 -10.59
C ARG A 275 -23.23 3.05 -10.45
N ILE A 276 -24.30 2.28 -10.61
CA ILE A 276 -25.68 2.79 -10.51
C ILE A 276 -25.92 3.30 -9.09
N LEU A 277 -25.52 2.52 -8.08
CA LEU A 277 -25.63 2.92 -6.68
C LEU A 277 -24.87 4.23 -6.41
N LEU A 278 -23.62 4.35 -6.89
CA LEU A 278 -22.81 5.56 -6.72
C LEU A 278 -23.52 6.79 -7.27
N ALA A 279 -24.05 6.70 -8.49
CA ALA A 279 -24.72 7.84 -9.11
C ALA A 279 -26.02 8.24 -8.41
N LEU A 280 -26.79 7.25 -7.95
CA LEU A 280 -27.99 7.51 -7.15
C LEU A 280 -27.64 8.20 -5.82
N LEU A 281 -26.60 7.72 -5.12
CA LEU A 281 -26.14 8.33 -3.87
C LEU A 281 -25.59 9.75 -4.08
N LEU A 282 -24.83 9.99 -5.15
CA LEU A 282 -24.36 11.33 -5.51
C LEU A 282 -25.52 12.28 -5.85
N PHE A 283 -26.54 11.78 -6.54
CA PHE A 283 -27.74 12.57 -6.84
C PHE A 283 -28.45 13.01 -5.56
N PHE A 284 -28.62 12.12 -4.58
CA PHE A 284 -29.18 12.49 -3.28
C PHE A 284 -28.28 13.46 -2.51
N LEU A 285 -26.97 13.25 -2.50
CA LEU A 285 -26.01 14.14 -1.84
C LEU A 285 -26.07 15.57 -2.40
N MET A 286 -26.17 15.69 -3.72
CA MET A 286 -26.25 16.99 -4.40
C MET A 286 -27.54 17.75 -4.09
N GLN A 287 -28.64 17.07 -3.79
CA GLN A 287 -29.90 17.72 -3.41
C GLN A 287 -29.89 18.19 -1.95
N ASP A 288 -29.20 17.45 -1.08
CA ASP A 288 -29.32 17.59 0.38
C ASP A 288 -28.23 18.48 0.98
N ALA A 289 -26.98 18.35 0.52
CA ALA A 289 -25.84 18.78 1.32
C ALA A 289 -24.78 19.59 0.57
N ILE A 290 -24.92 19.79 -0.75
CA ILE A 290 -23.93 20.52 -1.56
C ILE A 290 -24.41 21.95 -1.77
N ASP A 291 -23.57 22.91 -1.37
CA ASP A 291 -23.79 24.33 -1.63
C ASP A 291 -23.64 24.61 -3.13
N THR A 292 -24.66 25.26 -3.70
CA THR A 292 -24.68 25.66 -5.12
C THR A 292 -23.61 26.68 -5.48
N GLU A 293 -23.02 27.38 -4.51
CA GLU A 293 -21.92 28.31 -4.75
C GLU A 293 -20.58 27.62 -5.00
N ASP A 294 -20.39 26.39 -4.51
CA ASP A 294 -19.16 25.61 -4.75
C ASP A 294 -19.17 24.97 -6.15
N LYS A 295 -18.75 25.77 -7.13
CA LYS A 295 -18.64 25.35 -8.53
C LYS A 295 -17.77 24.10 -8.71
N LEU A 296 -16.77 23.85 -7.86
CA LEU A 296 -15.92 22.67 -7.99
C LEU A 296 -16.71 21.39 -7.69
N LEU A 297 -17.50 21.38 -6.61
CA LEU A 297 -18.35 20.24 -6.27
C LEU A 297 -19.53 20.10 -7.24
N VAL A 298 -20.18 21.22 -7.60
CA VAL A 298 -21.36 21.24 -8.47
C VAL A 298 -21.05 20.72 -9.88
N PHE A 299 -19.88 21.03 -10.45
CA PHE A 299 -19.50 20.50 -11.77
C PHE A 299 -18.67 19.20 -11.68
N GLY A 300 -17.81 19.07 -10.68
CA GLY A 300 -16.89 17.96 -10.55
C GLY A 300 -17.56 16.64 -10.18
N LEU A 301 -18.55 16.66 -9.28
CA LEU A 301 -19.23 15.44 -8.85
C LEU A 301 -20.12 14.81 -9.95
N PRO A 302 -20.94 15.59 -10.70
CA PRO A 302 -21.64 15.05 -11.87
C PRO A 302 -20.70 14.52 -12.95
N LEU A 303 -19.58 15.20 -13.19
CA LEU A 303 -18.59 14.74 -14.16
C LEU A 303 -18.02 13.38 -13.72
N GLY A 304 -17.61 13.25 -12.46
CA GLY A 304 -17.14 11.99 -11.89
C GLY A 304 -18.20 10.88 -11.96
N ALA A 305 -19.45 11.19 -11.61
CA ALA A 305 -20.58 10.28 -11.70
C ALA A 305 -20.83 9.80 -13.13
N ALA A 306 -20.81 10.71 -14.11
CA ALA A 306 -21.01 10.39 -15.52
C ALA A 306 -19.89 9.47 -16.06
N LEU A 307 -18.63 9.77 -15.73
CA LEU A 307 -17.48 8.92 -16.11
C LEU A 307 -17.60 7.51 -15.51
N VAL A 308 -18.02 7.40 -14.24
CA VAL A 308 -18.22 6.11 -13.57
C VAL A 308 -19.40 5.35 -14.19
N LEU A 309 -20.56 5.99 -14.34
CA LEU A 309 -21.78 5.37 -14.88
C LEU A 309 -21.58 4.82 -16.28
N LEU A 310 -21.04 5.65 -17.17
CA LEU A 310 -20.76 5.28 -18.56
C LEU A 310 -19.57 4.31 -18.65
N GLY A 311 -18.79 4.17 -17.58
CA GLY A 311 -17.56 3.40 -17.60
C GLY A 311 -16.55 3.96 -18.61
N LEU A 312 -16.49 5.30 -18.72
CA LEU A 312 -15.49 6.03 -19.50
C LEU A 312 -14.38 6.46 -18.55
N ALA A 313 -13.27 5.72 -18.53
CA ALA A 313 -12.21 5.92 -17.53
C ALA A 313 -12.74 5.92 -16.09
N GLY A 314 -13.67 5.00 -15.75
CA GLY A 314 -14.46 5.14 -14.51
C GLY A 314 -13.64 5.05 -13.21
N ARG A 315 -12.44 4.46 -13.17
CA ARG A 315 -11.53 4.60 -12.01
C ARG A 315 -11.07 6.04 -11.80
N LEU A 316 -10.79 6.76 -12.89
CA LEU A 316 -10.46 8.19 -12.83
C LEU A 316 -11.68 8.99 -12.36
N GLY A 317 -12.89 8.64 -12.83
CA GLY A 317 -14.13 9.22 -12.31
C GLY A 317 -14.30 9.00 -10.80
N ALA A 318 -14.08 7.78 -10.32
CA ALA A 318 -14.12 7.46 -8.88
C ALA A 318 -13.03 8.22 -8.08
N LEU A 319 -11.82 8.37 -8.65
CA LEU A 319 -10.74 9.15 -8.05
C LEU A 319 -11.13 10.63 -7.92
N ILE A 320 -11.74 11.22 -8.95
CA ILE A 320 -12.26 12.59 -8.90
C ILE A 320 -13.28 12.72 -7.77
N VAL A 321 -14.25 11.81 -7.70
CA VAL A 321 -15.30 11.84 -6.67
C VAL A 321 -14.71 11.77 -5.27
N ILE A 322 -13.82 10.80 -4.98
CA ILE A 322 -13.28 10.64 -3.63
C ILE A 322 -12.37 11.81 -3.21
N VAL A 323 -11.61 12.39 -4.14
CA VAL A 323 -10.77 13.58 -3.87
C VAL A 323 -11.64 14.81 -3.61
N LEU A 324 -12.70 15.02 -4.40
CA LEU A 324 -13.64 16.13 -4.19
C LEU A 324 -14.37 16.00 -2.85
N LEU A 325 -14.83 14.80 -2.50
CA LEU A 325 -15.41 14.52 -1.19
C LEU A 325 -14.41 14.73 -0.06
N GLY A 326 -13.14 14.41 -0.27
CA GLY A 326 -12.05 14.66 0.68
C GLY A 326 -11.74 16.13 0.90
N TRP A 327 -11.96 16.98 -0.11
CA TRP A 327 -11.70 18.43 -0.06
C TRP A 327 -12.83 19.20 0.62
N GLY A 328 -14.08 18.81 0.39
CA GLY A 328 -15.26 19.49 0.89
C GLY A 328 -16.31 18.50 1.41
N TYR A 329 -15.96 17.70 2.43
CA TYR A 329 -16.87 16.69 2.97
C TYR A 329 -18.11 17.36 3.59
N PRO A 330 -19.32 17.14 3.06
CA PRO A 330 -20.50 17.81 3.57
C PRO A 330 -20.97 17.15 4.86
N HIS A 331 -20.59 17.73 6.01
CA HIS A 331 -20.91 17.21 7.34
C HIS A 331 -22.42 17.19 7.65
N ALA A 332 -23.22 17.98 6.91
CA ALA A 332 -24.67 18.04 7.06
C ALA A 332 -25.42 16.87 6.39
N SER A 333 -24.73 16.04 5.62
CA SER A 333 -25.33 14.93 4.87
C SER A 333 -25.77 13.78 5.77
N ASN A 334 -26.76 13.00 5.32
CA ASN A 334 -27.17 11.78 6.00
C ASN A 334 -25.98 10.80 6.15
N PRO A 335 -25.59 10.40 7.37
CA PRO A 335 -24.39 9.62 7.62
C PRO A 335 -24.40 8.25 6.92
N VAL A 336 -25.58 7.67 6.71
CA VAL A 336 -25.74 6.40 5.99
C VAL A 336 -25.44 6.57 4.51
N VAL A 337 -25.94 7.65 3.90
CA VAL A 337 -25.70 7.96 2.48
C VAL A 337 -24.21 8.19 2.24
N SER A 338 -23.57 8.98 3.10
CA SER A 338 -22.14 9.30 2.98
C SER A 338 -21.25 8.08 3.19
N CYS A 339 -21.60 7.21 4.14
CA CYS A 339 -20.92 5.94 4.32
C CYS A 339 -21.06 5.03 3.07
N LEU A 340 -22.28 4.81 2.58
CA LEU A 340 -22.51 4.00 1.39
C LEU A 340 -21.83 4.58 0.14
N LEU A 341 -21.75 5.91 0.04
CA LEU A 341 -21.08 6.61 -1.05
C LEU A 341 -19.58 6.36 -1.02
N ILE A 342 -18.93 6.53 0.16
CA ILE A 342 -17.50 6.27 0.35
C ILE A 342 -17.18 4.79 0.05
N PHE A 343 -18.05 3.86 0.47
CA PHE A 343 -17.89 2.44 0.13
C PHE A 343 -17.99 2.19 -1.37
N SER A 344 -19.01 2.74 -2.02
CA SER A 344 -19.24 2.56 -3.45
C SER A 344 -18.09 3.12 -4.28
N VAL A 345 -17.61 4.33 -3.97
CA VAL A 345 -16.50 4.96 -4.71
C VAL A 345 -15.19 4.22 -4.47
N SER A 346 -14.92 3.78 -3.23
CA SER A 346 -13.71 3.02 -2.89
C SER A 346 -13.68 1.67 -3.60
N TRP A 347 -14.81 0.95 -3.64
CA TRP A 347 -14.88 -0.35 -4.29
C TRP A 347 -14.81 -0.25 -5.82
N ILE A 348 -15.37 0.79 -6.43
CA ILE A 348 -15.17 1.06 -7.87
C ILE A 348 -13.70 1.39 -8.15
N LEU A 349 -13.04 2.17 -7.28
CA LEU A 349 -11.62 2.48 -7.44
C LEU A 349 -10.75 1.22 -7.32
N LEU A 350 -11.09 0.29 -6.42
CA LEU A 350 -10.34 -0.95 -6.18
C LEU A 350 -10.62 -2.05 -7.20
N LEU A 351 -11.89 -2.36 -7.44
CA LEU A 351 -12.31 -3.48 -8.30
C LEU A 351 -12.38 -3.09 -9.77
N GLY A 352 -12.68 -1.82 -10.05
CA GLY A 352 -12.92 -1.32 -11.39
C GLY A 352 -14.40 -1.13 -11.67
N THR A 353 -14.69 -0.81 -12.93
CA THR A 353 -16.05 -0.53 -13.37
C THR A 353 -16.77 -1.84 -13.76
N GLY A 354 -16.09 -2.84 -14.28
CA GLY A 354 -16.66 -4.15 -14.64
C GLY A 354 -17.13 -4.23 -16.09
N ARG A 355 -17.93 -5.26 -16.43
CA ARG A 355 -18.46 -5.46 -17.78
C ARG A 355 -19.34 -4.27 -18.20
N TYR A 356 -19.50 -4.08 -19.51
CA TYR A 356 -20.25 -2.95 -20.11
C TYR A 356 -19.65 -1.55 -19.87
N SER A 357 -18.34 -1.47 -19.60
CA SER A 357 -17.61 -0.19 -19.60
C SER A 357 -17.38 0.26 -21.04
N LEU A 358 -17.74 1.49 -21.40
CA LEU A 358 -17.50 2.02 -22.75
C LEU A 358 -16.01 2.14 -23.07
N TRP A 359 -15.20 2.53 -22.08
CA TRP A 359 -13.75 2.58 -22.22
C TRP A 359 -13.05 2.34 -20.86
N PRO A 360 -12.54 1.13 -20.61
CA PRO A 360 -11.79 0.80 -19.39
C PRO A 360 -10.36 1.34 -19.46
N TRP A 361 -10.22 2.67 -19.53
CA TRP A 361 -8.91 3.31 -19.51
C TRP A 361 -8.25 3.12 -18.14
N GLY A 362 -7.03 2.55 -18.14
CA GLY A 362 -6.21 2.34 -16.94
C GLY A 362 -6.16 0.91 -16.42
N ASP A 363 -7.13 0.04 -16.75
CA ASP A 363 -7.12 -1.35 -16.29
C ASP A 363 -5.91 -2.13 -16.86
N ASP A 364 -5.63 -1.97 -18.15
CA ASP A 364 -4.45 -2.55 -18.80
C ASP A 364 -3.12 -1.94 -18.31
N TRP A 365 -3.11 -0.64 -17.97
CA TRP A 365 -1.89 0.05 -17.52
C TRP A 365 -1.51 -0.37 -16.09
N ILE A 366 -2.50 -0.53 -15.22
CA ILE A 366 -2.32 -1.01 -13.85
C ILE A 366 -1.81 -2.47 -13.85
N GLN A 367 -2.22 -3.27 -14.83
CA GLN A 367 -1.81 -4.68 -14.96
C GLN A 367 -0.47 -4.88 -15.69
N ARG A 368 0.04 -3.87 -16.41
CA ARG A 368 1.33 -3.95 -17.12
C ARG A 368 2.51 -3.91 -16.14
N TYR A 369 3.51 -4.76 -16.41
CA TYR A 369 4.82 -4.65 -15.77
C TYR A 369 5.57 -3.44 -16.36
N ASP A 370 5.76 -2.39 -15.58
CA ASP A 370 6.59 -1.25 -16.01
C ASP A 370 8.02 -1.71 -16.30
N GLY A 371 8.54 -1.41 -17.49
CA GLY A 371 9.94 -1.68 -17.88
C GLY A 371 10.19 -3.06 -18.50
N ALA A 372 9.17 -3.67 -19.11
CA ALA A 372 9.36 -4.76 -20.09
C ALA A 372 9.91 -4.24 -21.42
#